data_AF-A0A6H3P2S4-F1
#
_entry.id   AF-A0A6H3P2S4-F1
#
_cell.length_a   1.000
_cell.length_b   1.000
_cell.length_c   1.000
_cell.angle_alpha   90.00
_cell.angle_beta   90.00
_cell.angle_gamma   90.00
#
_symmetry.space_group_name_H-M   'P 1'
#
loop_
_entity.id
_entity.type
_entity.pdbx_description
1 polymer ?
#
loop_
_entity_poly.entity_id
_entity_poly.type
_entity_poly.pdbx_seq_one_letter_code
_entity_poly.pdbx_strand_id
1 'polypeptide(L)'
;MFVDKTIERETKFRDLVESTWIQYPKLGLSCDKEISYHKFYCKIQTIISLKKLSEYLGIPIFESGPHTKYYLELNSPNDFGHYHPEFPVKLREYLLPAKSNKALYTVTLPIYEHSIRNIAREFFIVYQKLDSNPKFFRKEADRYLMLVEEKRLDPYYLDRFILFLYPAFTDNEDPEESSRFVYRKGDETIDAQVVKELVGFWIRRKADGTDTEFVLGLIDLLKLYDPEFYQNRTVTTSN
;
A
#
# COMPACT_ATOMS: atom_id res chain seq x y z
N MET A 1 -15.25 -4.05 -39.37
CA MET A 1 -14.25 -4.68 -38.49
C MET A 1 -14.65 -4.34 -37.06
N PHE A 2 -15.25 -5.27 -36.33
CA PHE A 2 -15.66 -5.02 -34.94
C PHE A 2 -14.43 -5.20 -34.05
N VAL A 3 -13.86 -4.09 -33.56
CA VAL A 3 -12.86 -4.15 -32.50
C VAL A 3 -13.59 -4.61 -31.24
N ASP A 4 -13.06 -5.64 -30.59
CA ASP A 4 -13.56 -6.09 -29.29
C ASP A 4 -13.44 -4.94 -28.28
N LYS A 5 -14.59 -4.54 -27.70
CA LYS A 5 -14.66 -3.45 -26.72
C LYS A 5 -13.76 -3.71 -25.50
N THR A 6 -13.45 -4.98 -25.22
CA THR A 6 -12.53 -5.41 -24.16
C THR A 6 -11.10 -5.01 -24.48
N ILE A 7 -10.62 -5.35 -25.69
CA ILE A 7 -9.28 -5.02 -26.17
C ILE A 7 -9.07 -3.50 -26.24
N GLU A 8 -10.10 -2.77 -26.70
CA GLU A 8 -10.06 -1.31 -26.75
C GLU A 8 -9.94 -0.70 -25.34
N ARG A 9 -10.69 -1.22 -24.37
CA ARG A 9 -10.63 -0.76 -22.97
C ARG A 9 -9.26 -1.04 -22.35
N GLU A 10 -8.71 -2.24 -22.53
CA GLU A 10 -7.40 -2.62 -22.00
C GLU A 10 -6.27 -1.76 -22.59
N THR A 11 -6.33 -1.50 -23.90
CA THR A 11 -5.39 -0.60 -24.57
C THR A 11 -5.44 0.81 -23.98
N LYS A 12 -6.64 1.38 -23.84
CA LYS A 12 -6.84 2.70 -23.23
C LYS A 12 -6.34 2.75 -21.79
N PHE A 13 -6.56 1.68 -21.02
CA PHE A 13 -6.11 1.62 -19.63
C PHE A 13 -4.58 1.57 -19.54
N ARG A 14 -3.94 0.73 -20.36
CA ARG A 14 -2.48 0.66 -20.44
C ARG A 14 -1.90 2.03 -20.80
N ASP A 15 -2.40 2.68 -21.85
CA ASP A 15 -1.89 3.99 -22.29
C ASP A 15 -2.07 5.06 -21.19
N LEU A 16 -3.17 5.00 -20.42
CA LEU A 16 -3.37 5.84 -19.25
C LEU A 16 -2.34 5.55 -18.15
N VAL A 17 -2.08 4.28 -17.83
CA VAL A 17 -1.09 3.90 -16.82
C VAL A 17 0.31 4.37 -17.22
N GLU A 18 0.73 4.11 -18.46
CA GLU A 18 2.06 4.52 -18.97
C GLU A 18 2.22 6.04 -18.94
N SER A 19 1.22 6.79 -19.43
CA SER A 19 1.26 8.25 -19.38
C SER A 19 1.24 8.80 -17.96
N THR A 20 0.52 8.16 -17.04
CA THR A 20 0.50 8.52 -15.62
C THR A 20 1.87 8.34 -14.98
N TRP A 21 2.56 7.22 -15.25
CA TRP A 21 3.94 7.01 -14.79
C TRP A 21 4.89 8.11 -15.27
N ILE A 22 4.85 8.44 -16.57
CA ILE A 22 5.72 9.46 -17.18
C ILE A 22 5.41 10.85 -16.61
N GLN A 23 4.14 11.15 -16.36
CA GLN A 23 3.69 12.47 -15.93
C GLN A 23 3.67 12.63 -14.41
N TYR A 24 3.88 11.56 -13.62
CA TYR A 24 3.73 11.56 -12.16
C TYR A 24 4.39 12.77 -11.45
N PRO A 25 5.64 13.18 -11.78
CA PRO A 25 6.27 14.32 -11.13
C PRO A 25 5.48 15.64 -11.28
N LYS A 26 4.71 15.78 -12.36
CA LYS A 26 3.91 16.97 -12.70
C LYS A 26 2.48 16.92 -12.15
N LEU A 27 2.06 15.80 -11.58
CA LEU A 27 0.71 15.61 -11.05
C LEU A 27 0.51 16.33 -9.72
N GLY A 28 -0.74 16.76 -9.47
CA GLY A 28 -1.26 17.18 -8.18
C GLY A 28 -0.52 18.35 -7.53
N LEU A 29 -0.49 19.51 -8.19
CA LEU A 29 0.05 20.76 -7.65
C LEU A 29 -0.62 21.20 -6.33
N SER A 30 -1.79 20.67 -5.99
CA SER A 30 -2.53 20.96 -4.76
C SER A 30 -2.30 19.93 -3.64
N CYS A 31 -1.47 18.91 -3.85
CA CYS A 31 -1.28 17.79 -2.91
C CYS A 31 -0.12 18.00 -1.91
N ASP A 32 0.39 19.22 -1.76
CA ASP A 32 1.59 19.47 -0.93
C ASP A 32 1.35 19.41 0.58
N LYS A 33 0.09 19.46 1.01
CA LYS A 33 -0.30 19.30 2.41
C LYS A 33 -0.40 17.84 2.84
N GLU A 34 -0.47 16.92 1.88
CA GLU A 34 -0.55 15.49 2.15
C GLU A 34 0.85 14.95 2.46
N ILE A 35 0.91 14.04 3.44
CA ILE A 35 2.13 13.33 3.82
C ILE A 35 2.06 11.87 3.35
N SER A 36 3.17 11.14 3.45
CA SER A 36 3.16 9.68 3.26
C SER A 36 2.60 9.25 1.89
N TYR A 37 1.97 8.08 1.84
CA TYR A 37 1.26 7.56 0.67
C TYR A 37 -0.03 8.33 0.34
N HIS A 38 -0.55 9.17 1.25
CA HIS A 38 -1.68 10.05 0.96
C HIS A 38 -1.33 11.08 -0.10
N LYS A 39 -0.08 11.56 -0.14
CA LYS A 39 0.41 12.43 -1.23
C LYS A 39 0.39 11.71 -2.57
N PHE A 40 0.83 10.44 -2.59
CA PHE A 40 0.79 9.62 -3.80
C PHE A 40 -0.64 9.41 -4.29
N TYR A 41 -1.53 8.98 -3.39
CA TYR A 41 -2.95 8.81 -3.70
C TYR A 41 -3.59 10.11 -4.19
N CYS A 42 -3.28 11.24 -3.54
CA CYS A 42 -3.79 12.56 -3.91
C CYS A 42 -3.43 12.95 -5.35
N LYS A 43 -2.21 12.64 -5.80
CA LYS A 43 -1.78 12.90 -7.18
C LYS A 43 -2.50 11.98 -8.17
N ILE A 44 -2.63 10.70 -7.86
CA ILE A 44 -3.26 9.73 -8.77
C ILE A 44 -4.75 10.02 -8.96
N GLN A 45 -5.47 10.43 -7.90
CA GLN A 45 -6.89 10.73 -7.99
C GLN A 45 -7.21 11.96 -8.87
N THR A 46 -6.22 12.82 -9.21
CA THR A 46 -6.43 13.90 -10.18
C THR A 46 -6.48 13.42 -11.62
N ILE A 47 -5.99 12.20 -11.89
CA ILE A 47 -5.92 11.60 -13.23
C ILE A 47 -7.04 10.60 -13.45
N ILE A 48 -7.38 9.82 -12.43
CA ILE A 48 -8.38 8.78 -12.51
C ILE A 48 -9.26 8.74 -11.27
N SER A 49 -10.57 8.79 -11.45
CA SER A 49 -11.53 8.62 -10.35
C SER A 49 -11.71 7.13 -10.01
N LEU A 50 -12.14 6.84 -8.78
CA LEU A 50 -12.45 5.47 -8.33
C LEU A 50 -13.45 4.77 -9.26
N LYS A 51 -14.51 5.48 -9.67
CA LYS A 51 -15.48 4.97 -10.63
C LYS A 51 -14.79 4.56 -11.94
N LYS A 52 -13.92 5.41 -12.46
CA LYS A 52 -13.28 5.14 -13.75
C LYS A 52 -12.26 4.02 -13.66
N LEU A 53 -11.53 3.92 -12.54
CA LEU A 53 -10.64 2.81 -12.26
C LEU A 53 -11.43 1.50 -12.18
N SER A 54 -12.54 1.46 -11.44
CA SER A 54 -13.44 0.30 -11.40
C SER A 54 -13.92 -0.13 -12.80
N GLU A 55 -14.32 0.83 -13.66
CA GLU A 55 -14.71 0.52 -15.05
C GLU A 55 -13.57 -0.11 -15.87
N TYR A 56 -12.35 0.39 -15.71
CA TYR A 56 -11.17 -0.16 -16.40
C TYR A 56 -10.81 -1.56 -15.90
N LEU A 57 -10.84 -1.77 -14.58
CA LEU A 57 -10.53 -3.05 -13.97
C LEU A 57 -11.65 -4.09 -14.17
N GLY A 58 -12.86 -3.65 -14.48
CA GLY A 58 -14.03 -4.52 -14.67
C GLY A 58 -14.61 -5.09 -13.38
N ILE A 59 -14.18 -4.58 -12.22
CA ILE A 59 -14.59 -5.00 -10.88
C ILE A 59 -14.86 -3.78 -10.00
N PRO A 60 -15.73 -3.88 -8.98
CA PRO A 60 -15.76 -2.86 -7.94
C PRO A 60 -14.42 -2.84 -7.17
N ILE A 61 -14.00 -1.67 -6.70
CA ILE A 61 -12.78 -1.56 -5.87
C ILE A 61 -13.04 -2.08 -4.45
N PHE A 62 -14.25 -1.84 -3.94
CA PHE A 62 -14.69 -2.21 -2.61
C PHE A 62 -15.86 -3.19 -2.70
N GLU A 63 -15.82 -4.24 -1.89
CA GLU A 63 -16.92 -5.19 -1.75
C GLU A 63 -18.00 -4.64 -0.82
N SER A 64 -17.59 -4.00 0.28
CA SER A 64 -18.51 -3.40 1.26
C SER A 64 -17.81 -2.32 2.10
N GLY A 65 -18.59 -1.66 2.97
CA GLY A 65 -18.12 -0.64 3.89
C GLY A 65 -18.55 0.79 3.52
N PRO A 66 -17.89 1.81 4.10
CA PRO A 66 -18.34 3.19 3.97
C PRO A 66 -17.91 3.86 2.66
N HIS A 67 -17.03 3.21 1.89
CA HIS A 67 -16.57 3.74 0.62
C HIS A 67 -17.66 3.63 -0.44
N THR A 68 -17.72 4.64 -1.31
CA THR A 68 -18.62 4.60 -2.48
C THR A 68 -17.82 4.47 -3.76
N LYS A 69 -18.51 4.20 -4.87
CA LYS A 69 -17.89 4.26 -6.20
C LYS A 69 -17.33 5.65 -6.57
N TYR A 70 -17.65 6.70 -5.81
CA TYR A 70 -17.28 8.08 -6.12
C TYR A 70 -16.20 8.64 -5.19
N TYR A 71 -16.14 8.21 -3.93
CA TYR A 71 -15.19 8.74 -2.95
C TYR A 71 -14.78 7.70 -1.90
N LEU A 72 -13.57 7.88 -1.37
CA LEU A 72 -13.12 7.18 -0.17
C LEU A 72 -13.67 7.89 1.05
N GLU A 73 -14.48 7.20 1.84
CA GLU A 73 -14.73 7.62 3.22
C GLU A 73 -13.49 7.32 4.08
N LEU A 74 -12.87 8.35 4.65
CA LEU A 74 -11.64 8.24 5.45
C LEU A 74 -11.90 8.39 6.96
N ASN A 75 -13.10 8.84 7.34
CA ASN A 75 -13.44 9.22 8.70
C ASN A 75 -14.61 8.40 9.27
N SER A 76 -14.98 7.26 8.67
CA SER A 76 -16.00 6.40 9.29
C SER A 76 -15.44 5.76 10.56
N PRO A 77 -16.02 6.04 11.74
CA PRO A 77 -15.53 5.46 12.99
C PRO A 77 -16.02 4.03 13.22
N ASN A 78 -17.09 3.62 12.50
CA ASN A 78 -17.89 2.44 12.83
C ASN A 78 -18.08 1.48 11.65
N ASP A 79 -17.64 1.85 10.46
CA ASP A 79 -17.74 0.97 9.28
C ASP A 79 -16.35 0.68 8.74
N PHE A 80 -16.13 -0.58 8.40
CA PHE A 80 -14.88 -1.03 7.83
C PHE A 80 -15.00 -1.19 6.31
N GLY A 81 -14.04 -0.64 5.57
CA GLY A 81 -13.97 -0.75 4.12
C GLY A 81 -13.28 -2.04 3.66
N HIS A 82 -14.04 -2.94 3.05
CA HIS A 82 -13.52 -4.19 2.49
C HIS A 82 -13.16 -3.99 1.03
N TYR A 83 -11.88 -4.17 0.68
CA TYR A 83 -11.49 -4.21 -0.73
C TYR A 83 -12.04 -5.48 -1.40
N HIS A 84 -12.37 -5.36 -2.68
CA HIS A 84 -12.64 -6.54 -3.49
C HIS A 84 -11.35 -7.38 -3.61
N PRO A 85 -11.36 -8.69 -3.36
CA PRO A 85 -10.14 -9.51 -3.35
C PRO A 85 -9.33 -9.49 -4.66
N GLU A 86 -10.00 -9.35 -5.81
CA GLU A 86 -9.32 -9.22 -7.11
C GLU A 86 -8.69 -7.84 -7.37
N PHE A 87 -9.03 -6.82 -6.58
CA PHE A 87 -8.51 -5.46 -6.77
C PHE A 87 -6.98 -5.41 -6.75
N PRO A 88 -6.28 -5.84 -5.68
CA PRO A 88 -4.82 -5.84 -5.68
C PRO A 88 -4.19 -6.73 -6.75
N VAL A 89 -4.84 -7.85 -7.12
CA VAL A 89 -4.40 -8.72 -8.22
C VAL A 89 -4.37 -7.94 -9.53
N LYS A 90 -5.46 -7.22 -9.82
CA LYS A 90 -5.60 -6.38 -11.01
C LYS A 90 -4.62 -5.20 -11.00
N LEU A 91 -4.36 -4.59 -9.84
CA LEU A 91 -3.33 -3.54 -9.74
C LEU A 91 -1.95 -4.08 -10.12
N ARG A 92 -1.58 -5.25 -9.60
CA ARG A 92 -0.30 -5.90 -9.89
C ARG A 92 -0.13 -6.29 -11.36
N GLU A 93 -1.22 -6.68 -12.02
CA GLU A 93 -1.28 -7.01 -13.45
C GLU A 93 -1.03 -5.79 -14.34
N TYR A 94 -1.72 -4.67 -14.07
CA TYR A 94 -1.74 -3.54 -15.00
C TYR A 94 -0.81 -2.38 -14.64
N LEU A 95 -0.46 -2.16 -13.37
CA LEU A 95 0.21 -0.92 -12.94
C LEU A 95 1.74 -0.93 -13.11
N LEU A 96 2.33 -2.03 -13.60
CA LEU A 96 3.78 -2.14 -13.83
C LEU A 96 4.11 -2.40 -15.32
N PRO A 97 3.69 -1.51 -16.24
CA PRO A 97 3.86 -1.71 -17.69
C PRO A 97 5.34 -1.80 -18.13
N ALA A 98 6.26 -1.25 -17.34
CA ALA A 98 7.70 -1.32 -17.61
C ALA A 98 8.28 -2.73 -17.48
N LYS A 99 7.58 -3.71 -16.85
CA LYS A 99 8.02 -5.11 -16.75
C LYS A 99 8.36 -5.73 -18.11
N SER A 100 7.59 -5.40 -19.14
CA SER A 100 7.74 -5.93 -20.50
C SER A 100 8.24 -4.89 -21.50
N ASN A 101 8.59 -3.68 -21.05
CA ASN A 101 8.96 -2.57 -21.93
C ASN A 101 10.22 -1.86 -21.42
N LYS A 102 11.38 -2.20 -22.00
CA LYS A 102 12.68 -1.65 -21.62
C LYS A 102 12.79 -0.14 -21.87
N ALA A 103 12.19 0.37 -22.96
CA ALA A 103 12.22 1.80 -23.26
C ALA A 103 11.42 2.58 -22.20
N LEU A 104 10.25 2.07 -21.82
CA LEU A 104 9.47 2.66 -20.74
C LEU A 104 10.21 2.60 -19.41
N TYR A 105 10.82 1.46 -19.06
CA TYR A 105 11.65 1.33 -17.86
C TYR A 105 12.74 2.40 -17.78
N THR A 106 13.47 2.66 -18.87
CA THR A 106 14.51 3.71 -18.90
C THR A 106 13.95 5.09 -18.60
N VAL A 107 12.73 5.39 -19.07
CA VAL A 107 12.06 6.68 -18.83
C VAL A 107 11.52 6.77 -17.39
N THR A 108 10.93 5.69 -16.88
CA THR A 108 10.25 5.69 -15.58
C THR A 108 11.17 5.43 -14.40
N LEU A 109 12.37 4.87 -14.61
CA LEU A 109 13.35 4.65 -13.54
C LEU A 109 13.64 5.94 -12.74
N PRO A 110 14.16 7.03 -13.33
CA PRO A 110 14.45 8.25 -12.55
C PRO A 110 13.21 8.84 -11.86
N ILE A 111 12.02 8.64 -12.43
CA ILE A 111 10.75 9.04 -11.82
C ILE A 111 10.49 8.22 -10.55
N TYR A 112 10.62 6.89 -10.62
CA TYR A 112 10.52 6.01 -9.47
C TYR A 112 11.52 6.42 -8.38
N GLU A 113 12.80 6.58 -8.74
CA GLU A 113 13.88 6.87 -7.80
C GLU A 113 13.61 8.15 -7.01
N HIS A 114 13.09 9.18 -7.68
CA HIS A 114 12.82 10.48 -7.08
C HIS A 114 11.49 10.54 -6.32
N SER A 115 10.45 9.84 -6.81
CA SER A 115 9.07 10.11 -6.41
C SER A 115 8.36 8.99 -5.67
N ILE A 116 8.81 7.73 -5.83
CA ILE A 116 8.07 6.54 -5.37
C ILE A 116 8.93 5.64 -4.49
N ARG A 117 10.26 5.64 -4.68
CA ARG A 117 11.21 4.78 -3.98
C ARG A 117 11.01 4.74 -2.47
N ASN A 118 11.00 5.91 -1.80
CA ASN A 118 10.91 5.94 -0.34
C ASN A 118 9.58 5.36 0.15
N ILE A 119 8.46 5.72 -0.48
CA ILE A 119 7.13 5.18 -0.16
C ILE A 119 7.14 3.65 -0.29
N ALA A 120 7.66 3.12 -1.41
CA ALA A 120 7.72 1.68 -1.64
C ALA A 120 8.60 0.96 -0.60
N ARG A 121 9.77 1.53 -0.26
CA ARG A 121 10.66 0.99 0.77
C ARG A 121 10.00 1.01 2.15
N GLU A 122 9.37 2.11 2.54
CA GLU A 122 8.70 2.28 3.84
C GLU A 122 7.55 1.28 4.01
N PHE A 123 6.68 1.13 3.00
CA PHE A 123 5.64 0.10 3.00
C PHE A 123 6.22 -1.29 3.25
N PHE A 124 7.30 -1.63 2.53
CA PHE A 124 7.92 -2.95 2.63
C PHE A 124 8.58 -3.17 3.99
N ILE A 125 9.27 -2.17 4.53
CA ILE A 125 9.91 -2.23 5.86
C ILE A 125 8.86 -2.49 6.95
N VAL A 126 7.77 -1.72 6.95
CA VAL A 126 6.71 -1.89 7.94
C VAL A 126 6.04 -3.25 7.81
N TYR A 127 5.77 -3.70 6.57
CA TYR A 127 5.25 -5.05 6.33
C TYR A 127 6.20 -6.12 6.86
N GLN A 128 7.50 -6.06 6.54
CA GLN A 128 8.48 -7.04 6.99
C GLN A 128 8.53 -7.16 8.51
N LYS A 129 8.43 -6.04 9.23
CA LYS A 129 8.38 -6.08 10.69
C LYS A 129 7.08 -6.71 11.19
N LEU A 130 5.92 -6.33 10.66
CA LEU A 130 4.64 -6.98 11.03
C LEU A 130 4.66 -8.49 10.73
N ASP A 131 5.12 -8.89 9.56
CA ASP A 131 5.17 -10.28 9.11
C ASP A 131 6.19 -11.14 9.88
N SER A 132 7.19 -10.52 10.52
CA SER A 132 8.12 -11.23 11.40
C SER A 132 7.46 -11.78 12.68
N ASN A 133 6.31 -11.22 13.08
CA ASN A 133 5.44 -11.79 14.11
C ASN A 133 4.01 -11.98 13.54
N PRO A 134 3.79 -13.03 12.74
CA PRO A 134 2.52 -13.21 12.02
C PRO A 134 1.34 -13.49 12.96
N LYS A 135 1.61 -14.04 14.16
CA LYS A 135 0.60 -14.26 15.21
C LYS A 135 0.08 -12.93 15.72
N PHE A 136 0.99 -12.01 16.09
CA PHE A 136 0.61 -10.64 16.44
C PHE A 136 -0.15 -9.98 15.29
N PHE A 137 0.39 -10.03 14.07
CA PHE A 137 -0.19 -9.31 12.94
C PHE A 137 -1.63 -9.76 12.66
N ARG A 138 -1.92 -11.07 12.73
CA ARG A 138 -3.30 -11.56 12.60
C ARG A 138 -4.18 -11.16 13.79
N LYS A 139 -3.71 -11.38 15.03
CA LYS A 139 -4.45 -11.00 16.26
C LYS A 139 -4.83 -9.52 16.25
N GLU A 140 -3.91 -8.67 15.84
CA GLU A 140 -4.08 -7.23 15.78
C GLU A 140 -5.10 -6.81 14.70
N ALA A 141 -5.07 -7.47 13.54
CA ALA A 141 -6.08 -7.29 12.48
C ALA A 141 -7.48 -7.71 12.93
N ASP A 142 -7.60 -8.85 13.62
CA ASP A 142 -8.86 -9.33 14.18
C ASP A 142 -9.39 -8.38 15.25
N ARG A 143 -8.52 -7.90 16.15
CA ARG A 143 -8.87 -6.92 17.17
C ARG A 143 -9.36 -5.61 16.56
N TYR A 144 -8.66 -5.10 15.55
CA TYR A 144 -9.06 -3.88 14.86
C TYR A 144 -10.47 -4.00 14.28
N LEU A 145 -10.73 -5.07 13.53
CA LEU A 145 -12.04 -5.31 12.90
C LEU A 145 -13.15 -5.46 13.95
N MET A 146 -12.92 -6.28 14.98
CA MET A 146 -13.86 -6.45 16.10
C MET A 146 -14.20 -5.10 16.76
N LEU A 147 -13.21 -4.25 17.04
CA LEU A 147 -13.45 -2.95 17.66
C LEU A 147 -14.24 -1.99 16.76
N VAL A 148 -14.06 -2.04 15.44
CA VAL A 148 -14.87 -1.27 14.50
C VAL A 148 -16.32 -1.76 14.52
N GLU A 149 -16.52 -3.08 14.39
CA GLU A 149 -17.86 -3.70 14.38
C GLU A 149 -18.62 -3.45 15.69
N GLU A 150 -17.93 -3.49 16.82
CA GLU A 150 -18.49 -3.18 18.15
C GLU A 150 -18.65 -1.67 18.41
N LYS A 151 -18.21 -0.79 17.51
CA LYS A 151 -18.22 0.68 17.68
C LYS A 151 -17.43 1.14 18.90
N ARG A 152 -16.32 0.47 19.16
CA ARG A 152 -15.42 0.67 20.32
C ARG A 152 -13.99 1.03 19.91
N LEU A 153 -13.75 1.25 18.61
CA LEU A 153 -12.43 1.65 18.14
C LEU A 153 -12.10 3.05 18.66
N ASP A 154 -11.03 3.14 19.46
CA ASP A 154 -10.51 4.42 19.94
C ASP A 154 -10.02 5.27 18.75
N PRO A 155 -10.34 6.58 18.66
CA PRO A 155 -9.86 7.44 17.58
C PRO A 155 -8.34 7.50 17.44
N TYR A 156 -7.61 7.27 18.54
CA TYR A 156 -6.15 7.23 18.62
C TYR A 156 -5.60 5.80 18.68
N TYR A 157 -6.40 4.79 18.31
CA TYR A 157 -6.03 3.38 18.37
C TYR A 157 -4.64 3.07 17.77
N LEU A 158 -4.32 3.74 16.67
CA LEU A 158 -3.06 3.55 15.95
C LEU A 158 -1.88 4.31 16.57
N ASP A 159 -2.09 5.28 17.44
CA ASP A 159 -1.00 6.09 18.04
C ASP A 159 -0.02 5.23 18.84
N ARG A 160 -0.45 4.06 19.32
CA ARG A 160 0.45 3.09 19.95
C ARG A 160 1.58 2.63 19.03
N PHE A 161 1.43 2.71 17.71
CA PHE A 161 2.41 2.26 16.72
C PHE A 161 3.43 3.33 16.29
N ILE A 162 3.43 4.52 16.88
CA ILE A 162 4.38 5.60 16.55
C ILE A 162 5.84 5.14 16.67
N LEU A 163 6.14 4.28 17.65
CA LEU A 163 7.47 3.72 17.86
C LEU A 163 7.64 2.31 17.28
N PHE A 164 6.74 1.87 16.37
CA PHE A 164 6.70 0.49 15.90
C PHE A 164 8.04 0.00 15.32
N LEU A 165 8.83 0.85 14.66
CA LEU A 165 10.11 0.44 14.10
C LEU A 165 11.27 0.38 15.11
N TYR A 166 11.10 0.88 16.33
CA TYR A 166 12.12 0.82 17.38
C TYR A 166 12.34 -0.62 17.90
N PRO A 167 13.55 -0.95 18.38
CA PRO A 167 13.90 -2.32 18.78
C PRO A 167 13.11 -2.82 20.00
N ALA A 168 12.72 -1.92 20.90
CA ALA A 168 11.97 -2.24 22.11
C ALA A 168 10.50 -1.84 21.98
N PHE A 169 9.94 -1.88 20.77
CA PHE A 169 8.50 -1.65 20.60
C PHE A 169 7.72 -2.68 21.41
N THR A 170 7.01 -2.20 22.42
CA THR A 170 6.01 -2.97 23.15
C THR A 170 4.65 -2.35 22.90
N ASP A 171 3.65 -3.16 22.55
CA ASP A 171 2.25 -2.72 22.47
C ASP A 171 1.61 -2.49 23.86
N ASN A 172 2.43 -2.45 24.92
CA ASN A 172 2.09 -2.43 26.35
C ASN A 172 1.39 -3.70 26.86
N GLU A 173 1.18 -4.73 26.03
CA GLU A 173 0.45 -5.92 26.44
C GLU A 173 1.37 -7.10 26.77
N ASP A 174 2.55 -7.23 26.14
CA ASP A 174 3.48 -8.31 26.47
C ASP A 174 4.95 -8.06 26.01
N PRO A 175 5.92 -7.94 26.95
CA PRO A 175 7.35 -7.93 26.62
C PRO A 175 7.82 -9.17 25.83
N GLU A 176 7.16 -10.33 26.00
CA GLU A 176 7.47 -11.55 25.25
C GLU A 176 7.08 -11.40 23.77
N GLU A 177 5.90 -10.86 23.45
CA GLU A 177 5.49 -10.58 22.07
C GLU A 177 6.39 -9.56 21.39
N SER A 178 6.84 -8.57 22.15
CA SER A 178 7.73 -7.51 21.69
C SER A 178 9.08 -8.05 21.21
N SER A 179 9.61 -9.07 21.90
CA SER A 179 10.87 -9.73 21.55
C SER A 179 10.82 -10.54 20.25
N ARG A 180 9.61 -10.81 19.71
CA ARG A 180 9.42 -11.62 18.50
C ARG A 180 9.51 -10.82 17.21
N PHE A 181 9.46 -9.49 17.29
CA PHE A 181 9.64 -8.65 16.10
C PHE A 181 11.10 -8.60 15.67
N VAL A 182 11.35 -8.86 14.38
CA VAL A 182 12.67 -8.65 13.80
C VAL A 182 12.90 -7.14 13.62
N TYR A 183 13.95 -6.64 14.26
CA TYR A 183 14.41 -5.27 14.12
C TYR A 183 15.64 -5.19 13.19
N ARG A 184 15.71 -4.13 12.40
CA ARG A 184 16.91 -3.77 11.64
C ARG A 184 17.27 -2.33 11.91
N LYS A 185 18.54 -2.13 12.29
CA LYS A 185 19.08 -0.80 12.59
C LYS A 185 18.96 0.14 11.40
N GLY A 186 18.50 1.35 11.66
CA GLY A 186 18.24 2.37 10.64
C GLY A 186 16.78 2.44 10.20
N ASP A 187 15.95 1.43 10.49
CA ASP A 187 14.51 1.49 10.15
C ASP A 187 13.77 2.52 11.01
N GLU A 188 14.25 2.75 12.24
CA GLU A 188 13.74 3.75 13.18
C GLU A 188 13.87 5.21 12.70
N THR A 189 14.59 5.47 11.59
CA THR A 189 14.71 6.82 11.01
C THR A 189 13.50 7.23 10.18
N ILE A 190 12.59 6.30 9.87
CA ILE A 190 11.34 6.63 9.17
C ILE A 190 10.46 7.46 10.10
N ASP A 191 9.84 8.51 9.55
CA ASP A 191 8.97 9.39 10.30
C ASP A 191 7.86 8.61 11.04
N ALA A 192 7.69 8.88 12.32
CA ALA A 192 6.83 8.09 13.19
C ALA A 192 5.34 8.19 12.82
N GLN A 193 4.92 9.30 12.23
CA GLN A 193 3.56 9.46 11.72
C GLN A 193 3.35 8.60 10.45
N VAL A 194 4.35 8.55 9.57
CA VAL A 194 4.35 7.63 8.41
C VAL A 194 4.27 6.18 8.88
N VAL A 195 5.09 5.79 9.86
CA VAL A 195 5.07 4.42 10.41
C VAL A 195 3.68 4.03 10.89
N LYS A 196 3.05 4.88 11.72
CA LYS A 196 1.68 4.65 12.22
C LYS A 196 0.68 4.42 11.10
N GLU A 197 0.71 5.26 10.07
CA GLU A 197 -0.22 5.18 8.93
C GLU A 197 -0.03 3.89 8.13
N LEU A 198 1.21 3.48 7.90
CA LEU A 198 1.55 2.26 7.19
C LEU A 198 1.21 1.00 8.00
N VAL A 199 1.41 1.02 9.32
CA VAL A 199 0.95 -0.06 10.20
C VAL A 199 -0.57 -0.20 10.09
N GLY A 200 -1.30 0.91 10.21
CA GLY A 200 -2.75 0.92 10.03
C GLY A 200 -3.19 0.41 8.65
N PHE A 201 -2.48 0.78 7.58
CA PHE A 201 -2.74 0.25 6.25
C PHE A 201 -2.64 -1.28 6.24
N TRP A 202 -1.53 -1.83 6.71
CA TRP A 202 -1.28 -3.27 6.67
C TRP A 202 -2.22 -4.06 7.58
N ILE A 203 -2.57 -3.55 8.77
CA ILE A 203 -3.58 -4.15 9.66
C ILE A 203 -4.93 -4.25 8.94
N ARG A 204 -5.37 -3.18 8.26
CA ARG A 204 -6.63 -3.20 7.51
C ARG A 204 -6.59 -4.19 6.33
N ARG A 205 -5.46 -4.27 5.61
CA ARG A 205 -5.27 -5.27 4.55
C ARG A 205 -5.23 -6.70 5.08
N LYS A 206 -4.72 -6.90 6.30
CA LYS A 206 -4.72 -8.21 6.96
C LYS A 206 -6.13 -8.61 7.39
N ALA A 207 -6.92 -7.64 7.84
CA ALA A 207 -8.31 -7.84 8.27
C ALA A 207 -9.22 -8.24 7.10
N ASP A 208 -9.10 -7.56 5.94
CA ASP A 208 -9.87 -7.86 4.73
C ASP A 208 -9.27 -8.99 3.86
N GLY A 209 -8.10 -9.54 4.24
CA GLY A 209 -7.45 -10.65 3.55
C GLY A 209 -6.75 -10.27 2.24
N THR A 210 -6.58 -8.98 1.95
CA THR A 210 -5.93 -8.50 0.72
C THR A 210 -4.43 -8.21 0.88
N ASP A 211 -3.88 -8.32 2.09
CA ASP A 211 -2.46 -8.07 2.42
C ASP A 211 -1.47 -8.77 1.49
N THR A 212 -1.73 -10.04 1.20
CA THR A 212 -0.83 -10.90 0.40
C THR A 212 -0.67 -10.35 -1.02
N GLU A 213 -1.77 -10.02 -1.70
CA GLU A 213 -1.70 -9.53 -3.08
C GLU A 213 -1.13 -8.11 -3.16
N PHE A 214 -1.41 -7.27 -2.16
CA PHE A 214 -0.77 -5.95 -2.05
C PHE A 214 0.74 -6.06 -1.86
N VAL A 215 1.23 -6.93 -0.97
CA VAL A 215 2.67 -7.08 -0.77
C VAL A 215 3.33 -7.72 -2.00
N LEU A 216 2.68 -8.65 -2.69
CA LEU A 216 3.22 -9.22 -3.92
C LEU A 216 3.36 -8.17 -5.03
N GLY A 217 2.39 -7.26 -5.16
CA GLY A 217 2.49 -6.10 -6.06
C GLY A 217 3.65 -5.16 -5.68
N LEU A 218 3.84 -4.91 -4.38
CA LEU A 218 4.95 -4.11 -3.88
C LEU A 218 6.32 -4.77 -4.13
N ILE A 219 6.42 -6.08 -3.92
CA ILE A 219 7.63 -6.87 -4.21
C ILE A 219 7.95 -6.80 -5.70
N ASP A 220 6.97 -6.92 -6.58
CA ASP A 220 7.17 -6.80 -8.02
C ASP A 220 7.68 -5.41 -8.41
N LEU A 221 7.16 -4.35 -7.78
CA LEU A 221 7.64 -2.97 -7.97
C LEU A 221 9.11 -2.82 -7.53
N LEU A 222 9.45 -3.32 -6.34
CA LEU A 222 10.81 -3.25 -5.79
C LEU A 222 11.78 -4.10 -6.62
N LYS A 223 11.41 -5.30 -7.04
CA LYS A 223 12.26 -6.13 -7.92
C LYS A 223 12.53 -5.45 -9.26
N LEU A 224 11.57 -4.69 -9.79
CA LEU A 224 11.71 -4.00 -11.06
C LEU A 224 12.63 -2.77 -10.95
N TYR A 225 12.38 -1.89 -9.97
CA TYR A 225 13.05 -0.59 -9.91
C TYR A 225 14.08 -0.43 -8.78
N ASP A 226 14.08 -1.32 -7.80
CA ASP A 226 14.93 -1.24 -6.60
C ASP A 226 15.45 -2.62 -6.14
N PRO A 227 16.01 -3.43 -7.07
CA PRO A 227 16.35 -4.82 -6.79
C PRO A 227 17.43 -4.96 -5.71
N GLU A 228 18.39 -4.03 -5.64
CA GLU A 228 19.44 -4.04 -4.63
C GLU A 228 18.87 -3.88 -3.21
N PHE A 229 17.96 -2.92 -3.01
CA PHE A 229 17.27 -2.78 -1.72
C PHE A 229 16.50 -4.05 -1.37
N TYR A 230 15.72 -4.59 -2.31
CA TYR A 230 14.93 -5.81 -2.06
C TYR A 230 15.82 -7.01 -1.72
N GLN A 231 16.92 -7.21 -2.43
CA GLN A 231 17.88 -8.27 -2.17
C GLN A 231 18.53 -8.10 -0.80
N ASN A 232 19.08 -6.91 -0.49
CA ASN A 232 19.66 -6.62 0.82
C ASN A 232 18.67 -6.85 1.98
N ARG A 233 17.38 -6.65 1.73
CA ARG A 233 16.32 -6.87 2.72
C ARG A 233 15.89 -8.34 2.85
N THR A 234 16.17 -9.20 1.89
CA THR A 234 15.69 -10.60 1.87
C THR A 234 16.81 -11.61 2.07
N VAL A 235 18.07 -11.22 1.86
CA VAL A 235 19.22 -12.03 2.28
C VAL A 235 19.16 -12.22 3.79
N THR A 236 19.11 -13.47 4.22
CA THR A 236 19.23 -13.84 5.64
C THR A 236 20.62 -13.43 6.08
N THR A 237 20.73 -12.40 6.93
CA THR A 237 21.96 -12.18 7.69
C THR A 237 22.07 -13.33 8.68
N SER A 238 22.77 -14.38 8.28
CA SER A 238 23.32 -15.38 9.20
C SER A 238 24.24 -14.64 10.16
N ASN A 239 23.75 -14.39 11.37
CA ASN A 239 24.58 -14.11 12.53
C ASN A 239 24.59 -15.34 13.40
#